data_AF-A0A930X0N3-F1
#
_entry.id   AF-A0A930X0N3-F1
#
_cell.length_a   1.000
_cell.length_b   1.000
_cell.length_c   1.000
_cell.angle_alpha   90.00
_cell.angle_beta   90.00
_cell.angle_gamma   90.00
#
_symmetry.space_group_name_H-M   'P 1'
#
loop_
_entity.id
_entity.type
_entity.pdbx_description
1 polymer ?
#
loop_
_entity_poly.entity_id
_entity_poly.type
_entity_poly.pdbx_seq_one_letter_code
_entity_poly.pdbx_strand_id
1 'polypeptide(L)'
;MSAIPAPGVQLIKQFEGCHLKAYPDPLTKAEPYTIGWGSTQRKDGSPFRLGEEITQAEADDLLMWQIERHFLPSLRKIPKWSTYTPEQAGAVLSFAYNLGAHFYGSSGFETISRVLRNQQWDEVEYAFSLYRNPGSNVEEGLLRRRATEARTFLAGLGRSLSAAGTEYLSAAQRTYIQNPQLSDQALRYLAALKGNPAPTVPTPRTTPPPPTTAQPRLLYLDTPPMTGEDVRAIQEALARTGAGVVVDGVFGPATALAVERFQRVNDLPVDGVVGEKTRSLLLQRPLFLTSPPMTGADVETLQRSLQARGISVAVDGVFGPGTKAAVETFQRWAGIFIDGIAGPRTIKLLSIRTLRLTTPHLQGEDVRLVQKALVQAGLSVGVDGVFGPGTEWAIKQFQTRHHLIPDGIVGPRTAVKLGF
;
A
#
# COMPACT_ATOMS: atom_id res chain seq x y z
N MET A 1 1.36 -23.24 27.85
CA MET A 1 0.47 -22.44 26.98
C MET A 1 0.67 -20.98 27.34
N SER A 2 1.06 -20.11 26.40
CA SER A 2 1.12 -18.66 26.68
C SER A 2 -0.30 -18.14 26.79
N ALA A 3 -0.67 -17.57 27.94
CA ALA A 3 -1.97 -16.99 28.20
C ALA A 3 -2.33 -15.88 27.19
N ILE A 4 -3.62 -15.66 26.96
CA ILE A 4 -4.13 -14.54 26.16
C ILE A 4 -3.74 -13.23 26.88
N PRO A 5 -3.11 -12.25 26.19
CA PRO A 5 -2.72 -11.00 26.82
C PRO A 5 -3.94 -10.15 27.21
N ALA A 6 -4.26 -10.09 28.51
CA ALA A 6 -5.41 -9.34 29.03
C ALA A 6 -5.43 -7.86 28.60
N PRO A 7 -4.29 -7.12 28.56
CA PRO A 7 -4.29 -5.74 28.06
C PRO A 7 -4.76 -5.62 26.61
N GLY A 8 -4.47 -6.62 25.76
CA GLY A 8 -4.92 -6.64 24.37
C GLY A 8 -6.43 -6.83 24.24
N VAL A 9 -7.01 -7.72 25.06
CA VAL A 9 -8.47 -7.91 25.11
C VAL A 9 -9.18 -6.63 25.53
N GLN A 10 -8.65 -5.92 26.53
CA GLN A 10 -9.20 -4.63 26.98
C GLN A 10 -9.14 -3.56 25.89
N LEU A 11 -8.01 -3.45 25.18
CA LEU A 11 -7.88 -2.52 24.05
C LEU A 11 -8.86 -2.87 22.92
N ILE A 12 -8.98 -4.14 22.54
CA ILE A 12 -9.96 -4.57 21.54
C ILE A 12 -11.37 -4.16 21.96
N LYS A 13 -11.79 -4.48 23.19
CA LYS A 13 -13.11 -4.09 23.70
C LYS A 13 -13.32 -2.58 23.81
N GLN A 14 -12.25 -1.81 23.94
CA GLN A 14 -12.32 -0.34 23.98
C GLN A 14 -12.59 0.28 22.59
N PHE A 15 -12.07 -0.33 21.52
CA PHE A 15 -12.12 0.24 20.17
C PHE A 15 -13.13 -0.45 19.25
N GLU A 16 -13.39 -1.75 19.45
CA GLU A 16 -14.40 -2.49 18.72
C GLU A 16 -15.78 -2.31 19.36
N GLY A 17 -16.82 -2.23 18.55
CA GLY A 17 -18.20 -2.28 19.03
C GLY A 17 -18.63 -3.73 19.29
N CYS A 18 -19.31 -3.97 20.42
CA CYS A 18 -19.97 -5.26 20.67
C CYS A 18 -21.41 -5.21 20.17
N HIS A 19 -21.74 -6.05 19.19
CA HIS A 19 -23.09 -6.18 18.66
C HIS A 19 -23.67 -7.55 19.00
N LEU A 20 -24.59 -7.60 19.97
CA LEU A 20 -25.20 -8.85 20.43
C LEU A 20 -26.19 -9.47 19.43
N LYS A 21 -26.53 -8.75 18.36
CA LYS A 21 -27.39 -9.21 17.28
C LYS A 21 -26.62 -9.18 15.96
N ALA A 22 -26.70 -10.27 15.20
CA ALA A 22 -26.04 -10.40 13.91
C ALA A 22 -26.55 -9.33 12.93
N TYR A 23 -25.61 -8.58 12.35
CA TYR A 23 -25.89 -7.52 11.38
C TYR A 23 -25.15 -7.78 10.05
N PRO A 24 -25.71 -7.37 8.91
CA PRO A 24 -25.07 -7.53 7.61
C PRO A 24 -23.89 -6.56 7.42
N ASP A 25 -22.97 -6.91 6.53
CA ASP A 25 -21.91 -6.00 6.12
C ASP A 25 -22.50 -4.66 5.60
N PRO A 26 -22.04 -3.50 6.10
CA PRO A 26 -22.62 -2.20 5.74
C PRO A 26 -22.52 -1.83 4.25
N LEU A 27 -21.52 -2.36 3.54
CA LEU A 27 -21.27 -2.09 2.12
C LEU A 27 -22.10 -2.99 1.21
N THR A 28 -22.25 -4.27 1.56
CA THR A 28 -22.93 -5.25 0.67
C THR A 28 -24.38 -5.53 1.08
N LYS A 29 -24.75 -5.22 2.33
CA LYS A 29 -26.00 -5.62 2.99
C LYS A 29 -26.29 -7.13 2.90
N ALA A 30 -25.26 -7.94 2.67
CA ALA A 30 -25.33 -9.38 2.46
C ALA A 30 -24.32 -10.11 3.38
N GLU A 31 -24.22 -11.44 3.21
CA GLU A 31 -23.23 -12.27 3.91
C GLU A 31 -21.78 -11.80 3.63
N PRO A 32 -20.86 -11.98 4.59
CA PRO A 32 -21.04 -12.62 5.89
C PRO A 32 -21.65 -11.69 6.96
N TYR A 33 -22.50 -12.24 7.82
CA TYR A 33 -23.07 -11.52 8.96
C TYR A 33 -22.06 -11.43 10.11
N THR A 34 -21.98 -10.25 10.74
CA THR A 34 -21.06 -9.98 11.85
C THR A 34 -21.81 -9.91 13.18
N ILE A 35 -21.26 -10.48 14.25
CA ILE A 35 -21.81 -10.48 15.60
C ILE A 35 -20.70 -10.38 16.67
N GLY A 36 -21.06 -10.05 17.91
CA GLY A 36 -20.14 -9.92 19.03
C GLY A 36 -19.14 -8.79 18.80
N TRP A 37 -17.85 -9.08 19.03
CA TRP A 37 -16.74 -8.14 18.86
C TRP A 37 -16.15 -8.13 17.44
N GLY A 38 -16.97 -8.42 16.42
CA GLY A 38 -16.54 -8.45 15.00
C GLY A 38 -16.35 -9.85 14.42
N SER A 39 -17.06 -10.86 14.92
CA SER A 39 -16.96 -12.24 14.45
C SER A 39 -17.91 -12.52 13.29
N THR A 40 -17.42 -13.17 12.23
CA THR A 40 -18.23 -13.58 11.06
C THR A 40 -18.52 -15.09 11.01
N GLN A 41 -17.90 -15.87 11.90
CA GLN A 41 -18.02 -17.32 11.98
C GLN A 41 -18.10 -17.78 13.44
N ARG A 42 -18.82 -18.88 13.67
CA ARG A 42 -18.88 -19.60 14.94
C ARG A 42 -17.57 -20.36 15.21
N LYS A 43 -17.46 -20.93 16.42
CA LYS A 43 -16.34 -21.78 16.84
C LYS A 43 -16.18 -23.05 16.00
N ASP A 44 -17.24 -23.51 15.35
CA ASP A 44 -17.25 -24.65 14.43
C ASP A 44 -16.99 -24.24 12.96
N GLY A 45 -16.78 -22.95 12.68
CA GLY A 45 -16.54 -22.40 11.35
C GLY A 45 -17.80 -22.10 10.54
N SER A 46 -19.00 -22.42 11.04
CA SER A 46 -20.25 -22.10 10.36
C SER A 46 -20.58 -20.59 10.44
N PRO A 47 -21.27 -20.01 9.44
CA PRO A 47 -21.62 -18.60 9.45
C PRO A 47 -22.77 -18.30 10.42
N PHE A 48 -22.83 -17.05 10.89
CA PHE A 48 -23.99 -16.52 11.60
C PHE A 48 -25.15 -16.23 10.63
N ARG A 49 -26.38 -16.16 11.15
CA ARG A 49 -27.57 -15.82 10.35
C ARG A 49 -28.13 -14.46 10.76
N LEU A 50 -28.78 -13.77 9.84
CA LEU A 50 -29.41 -12.48 10.12
C LEU A 50 -30.42 -12.59 11.27
N GLY A 51 -30.30 -11.68 12.24
CA GLY A 51 -31.22 -11.60 13.37
C GLY A 51 -30.93 -12.55 14.53
N GLU A 52 -29.91 -13.41 14.41
CA GLU A 52 -29.40 -14.22 15.51
C GLU A 52 -28.84 -13.35 16.64
N GLU A 53 -29.00 -13.81 17.88
CA GLU A 53 -28.58 -13.08 19.08
C GLU A 53 -27.70 -13.95 19.96
N ILE A 54 -26.71 -13.32 20.61
CA ILE A 54 -25.83 -13.94 21.60
C ILE A 54 -25.80 -13.08 22.87
N THR A 55 -25.55 -13.70 24.01
CA THR A 55 -25.32 -13.01 25.27
C THR A 55 -23.96 -12.31 25.27
N GLN A 56 -23.76 -11.34 26.18
CA GLN A 56 -22.45 -10.70 26.35
C GLN A 56 -21.35 -11.71 26.75
N ALA A 57 -21.70 -12.73 27.54
CA ALA A 57 -20.77 -13.79 27.91
C ALA A 57 -20.35 -14.62 26.69
N GLU A 58 -21.29 -14.98 25.81
CA GLU A 58 -20.98 -15.70 24.57
C GLU A 58 -20.16 -14.85 23.59
N ALA A 59 -20.44 -13.55 23.50
CA ALA A 59 -19.63 -12.62 22.70
C ALA A 59 -18.19 -12.54 23.20
N ASP A 60 -18.01 -12.45 24.52
CA ASP A 60 -16.70 -12.43 25.17
C ASP A 60 -15.95 -13.75 24.96
N ASP A 61 -16.63 -14.89 25.14
CA ASP A 61 -16.06 -16.22 24.91
C ASP A 61 -15.67 -16.46 23.44
N LEU A 62 -16.45 -15.91 22.51
CA LEU A 62 -16.14 -15.98 21.09
C LEU A 62 -14.91 -15.14 20.75
N LEU A 63 -14.79 -13.93 21.29
CA LEU A 63 -13.60 -13.09 21.15
C LEU A 63 -12.35 -13.81 21.65
N MET A 64 -12.41 -14.41 22.84
CA MET A 64 -11.27 -15.14 23.41
C MET A 64 -10.85 -16.32 22.52
N TRP A 65 -11.83 -17.08 22.01
CA TRP A 65 -11.56 -18.17 21.08
C TRP A 65 -10.93 -17.67 19.77
N GLN A 66 -11.43 -16.58 19.18
CA GLN A 66 -10.87 -16.02 17.95
C GLN A 66 -9.43 -15.55 18.13
N ILE A 67 -9.15 -14.85 19.23
CA ILE A 67 -7.79 -14.42 19.58
C ILE A 67 -6.85 -15.63 19.62
N GLU A 68 -7.24 -16.69 20.33
CA GLU A 68 -6.42 -17.88 20.50
C GLU A 68 -6.18 -18.63 19.20
N ARG A 69 -7.20 -18.76 18.35
CA ARG A 69 -7.17 -19.59 17.14
C ARG A 69 -6.66 -18.87 15.90
N HIS A 70 -7.00 -17.59 15.73
CA HIS A 70 -6.75 -16.88 14.47
C HIS A 70 -5.64 -15.83 14.58
N PHE A 71 -5.41 -15.25 15.77
CA PHE A 71 -4.43 -14.18 15.93
C PHE A 71 -3.12 -14.69 16.55
N LEU A 72 -3.17 -15.29 17.74
CA LEU A 72 -1.97 -15.68 18.47
C LEU A 72 -1.01 -16.60 17.70
N PRO A 73 -1.44 -17.55 16.85
CA PRO A 73 -0.52 -18.39 16.08
C PRO A 73 0.38 -17.60 15.12
N SER A 74 -0.14 -16.53 14.52
CA SER A 74 0.62 -15.65 13.64
C SER A 74 1.51 -14.69 14.43
N LEU A 75 1.00 -14.13 15.52
CA LEU A 75 1.76 -13.18 16.35
C LEU A 75 2.93 -13.84 17.07
N ARG A 76 2.79 -15.11 17.47
CA ARG A 76 3.88 -15.89 18.08
C ARG A 76 5.07 -16.12 17.13
N LYS A 77 4.94 -15.84 15.82
CA LYS A 77 6.04 -15.89 14.86
C LYS A 77 6.90 -14.61 14.87
N ILE A 78 6.45 -13.56 15.54
CA ILE A 78 7.24 -12.34 15.71
C ILE A 78 8.48 -12.68 16.55
N PRO A 79 9.70 -12.32 16.11
CA PRO A 79 10.91 -12.55 16.87
C PRO A 79 10.80 -11.99 18.28
N LYS A 80 11.28 -12.77 19.26
CA LYS A 80 11.24 -12.42 20.69
C LYS A 80 9.83 -12.28 21.29
N TRP A 81 8.78 -12.74 20.62
CA TRP A 81 7.42 -12.72 21.18
C TRP A 81 7.32 -13.34 22.58
N SER A 82 8.05 -14.44 22.84
CA SER A 82 8.06 -15.10 24.15
C SER A 82 8.64 -14.26 25.29
N THR A 83 9.35 -13.17 24.98
CA THR A 83 9.91 -12.25 25.98
C THR A 83 9.05 -11.00 26.16
N TYR A 84 7.93 -10.87 25.44
CA TYR A 84 7.07 -9.71 25.55
C TYR A 84 6.30 -9.74 26.87
N THR A 85 6.15 -8.57 27.49
CA THR A 85 5.22 -8.42 28.62
C THR A 85 3.76 -8.57 28.13
N PRO A 86 2.80 -8.81 29.03
CA PRO A 86 1.38 -8.82 28.68
C PRO A 86 0.91 -7.55 27.96
N GLU A 87 1.48 -6.40 28.30
CA GLU A 87 1.16 -5.11 27.68
C GLU A 87 1.72 -5.01 26.26
N GLN A 88 2.97 -5.41 26.05
CA GLN A 88 3.57 -5.44 24.71
C GLN A 88 2.83 -6.40 23.77
N ALA A 89 2.60 -7.63 24.23
CA ALA A 89 1.84 -8.63 23.49
C ALA A 89 0.40 -8.17 23.26
N GLY A 90 -0.21 -7.51 24.24
CA GLY A 90 -1.56 -6.96 24.17
C GLY A 90 -1.71 -5.84 23.14
N ALA A 91 -0.77 -4.90 23.09
CA ALA A 91 -0.77 -3.82 22.11
C ALA A 91 -0.66 -4.35 20.67
N VAL A 92 0.27 -5.30 20.43
CA VAL A 92 0.42 -5.92 19.11
C VAL A 92 -0.81 -6.76 18.74
N LEU A 93 -1.43 -7.43 19.71
CA LEU A 93 -2.69 -8.16 19.51
C LEU A 93 -3.82 -7.21 19.07
N SER A 94 -4.00 -6.07 19.75
CA SER A 94 -5.04 -5.11 19.38
C SER A 94 -4.81 -4.49 17.99
N PHE A 95 -3.55 -4.22 17.64
CA PHE A 95 -3.15 -3.78 16.31
C PHE A 95 -3.48 -4.81 15.24
N ALA A 96 -3.11 -6.07 15.49
CA ALA A 96 -3.38 -7.19 14.58
C ALA A 96 -4.88 -7.45 14.43
N TYR A 97 -5.68 -7.28 15.49
CA TYR A 97 -7.13 -7.43 15.41
C TYR A 97 -7.75 -6.45 14.42
N ASN A 98 -7.24 -5.22 14.36
CA ASN A 98 -7.71 -4.19 13.44
C ASN A 98 -7.28 -4.39 11.99
N LEU A 99 -6.04 -4.84 11.77
CA LEU A 99 -5.38 -4.81 10.46
C LEU A 99 -5.12 -6.20 9.86
N GLY A 100 -5.41 -7.26 10.62
CA GLY A 100 -5.23 -8.65 10.24
C GLY A 100 -4.08 -9.35 10.99
N ALA A 101 -4.28 -10.63 11.30
CA ALA A 101 -3.33 -11.45 12.05
C ALA A 101 -1.96 -11.65 11.35
N HIS A 102 -1.92 -11.54 10.03
CA HIS A 102 -0.74 -11.82 9.20
C HIS A 102 0.06 -10.57 8.84
N PHE A 103 -0.15 -9.44 9.53
CA PHE A 103 0.53 -8.19 9.20
C PHE A 103 2.06 -8.31 9.25
N TYR A 104 2.60 -9.09 10.20
CA TYR A 104 4.05 -9.17 10.39
C TYR A 104 4.76 -9.80 9.18
N GLY A 105 5.64 -9.02 8.55
CA GLY A 105 6.37 -9.40 7.34
C GLY A 105 5.57 -9.26 6.04
N SER A 106 4.32 -8.81 6.10
CA SER A 106 3.49 -8.54 4.92
C SER A 106 3.79 -7.17 4.30
N SER A 107 3.53 -7.04 3.00
CA SER A 107 3.64 -5.77 2.27
C SER A 107 2.76 -4.69 2.91
N GLY A 108 3.31 -3.48 3.10
CA GLY A 108 2.65 -2.38 3.80
C GLY A 108 2.90 -2.35 5.32
N PHE A 109 3.50 -3.39 5.89
CA PHE A 109 3.80 -3.50 7.33
C PHE A 109 5.30 -3.45 7.66
N GLU A 110 6.13 -2.97 6.75
CA GLU A 110 7.59 -3.06 6.83
C GLU A 110 8.15 -2.34 8.06
N THR A 111 7.70 -1.10 8.33
CA THR A 111 8.18 -0.31 9.47
C THR A 111 7.87 -0.96 10.81
N ILE A 112 6.61 -1.33 11.05
CA ILE A 112 6.23 -1.98 12.30
C ILE A 112 6.88 -3.37 12.42
N SER A 113 7.01 -4.11 11.31
CA SER A 113 7.70 -5.41 11.31
C SER A 113 9.17 -5.27 11.63
N ARG A 114 9.86 -4.24 11.11
CA ARG A 114 11.25 -3.92 11.44
C ARG A 114 11.40 -3.55 12.92
N VAL A 115 10.56 -2.65 13.43
CA VAL A 115 10.59 -2.21 14.84
C VAL A 115 10.41 -3.39 15.79
N LEU A 116 9.44 -4.26 15.52
CA LEU A 116 9.20 -5.46 16.34
C LEU A 116 10.35 -6.47 16.23
N ARG A 117 10.86 -6.71 15.02
CA ARG A 117 11.96 -7.65 14.77
C ARG A 117 13.25 -7.24 15.46
N ASN A 118 13.61 -5.96 15.34
CA ASN A 118 14.89 -5.41 15.78
C ASN A 118 14.82 -4.78 17.18
N GLN A 119 13.65 -4.83 17.82
CA GLN A 119 13.41 -4.25 19.15
C GLN A 119 13.72 -2.74 19.24
N GLN A 120 13.41 -2.00 18.18
CA GLN A 120 13.67 -0.55 18.08
C GLN A 120 12.56 0.25 18.78
N TRP A 121 12.46 0.12 20.10
CA TRP A 121 11.32 0.63 20.89
C TRP A 121 11.17 2.14 20.90
N ASP A 122 12.22 2.89 20.61
CA ASP A 122 12.15 4.36 20.49
C ASP A 122 11.33 4.78 19.26
N GLU A 123 11.19 3.91 18.26
CA GLU A 123 10.39 4.16 17.06
C GLU A 123 8.95 3.64 17.17
N VAL A 124 8.57 3.00 18.28
CA VAL A 124 7.29 2.28 18.37
C VAL A 124 6.10 3.22 18.21
N GLU A 125 6.15 4.40 18.82
CA GLU A 125 5.07 5.39 18.76
C GLU A 125 4.84 5.87 17.33
N TYR A 126 5.93 6.18 16.62
CA TYR A 126 5.90 6.51 15.20
C TYR A 126 5.38 5.34 14.36
N ALA A 127 5.91 4.13 14.56
CA ALA A 127 5.55 2.96 13.77
C ALA A 127 4.05 2.63 13.85
N PHE A 128 3.45 2.69 15.04
CA PHE A 128 2.01 2.52 15.19
C PHE A 128 1.22 3.64 14.48
N SER A 129 1.67 4.90 14.60
CA SER A 129 0.96 6.06 14.03
C SER A 129 0.80 6.04 12.50
N LEU A 130 1.63 5.27 11.79
CA LEU A 130 1.53 5.13 10.33
C LEU A 130 0.21 4.48 9.90
N TYR A 131 -0.39 3.63 10.72
CA TYR A 131 -1.57 2.83 10.38
C TYR A 131 -2.86 3.48 10.87
N ARG A 132 -3.10 4.69 10.36
CA ARG A 132 -4.25 5.53 10.69
C ARG A 132 -5.13 5.91 9.50
N ASN A 133 -4.84 5.42 8.30
CA ASN A 133 -5.56 5.74 7.07
C ASN A 133 -5.66 7.27 6.80
N PRO A 134 -4.53 7.95 6.50
CA PRO A 134 -4.52 9.40 6.32
C PRO A 134 -5.51 9.95 5.29
N GLY A 135 -6.16 11.05 5.64
CA GLY A 135 -7.16 11.74 4.82
C GLY A 135 -8.56 11.12 4.88
N SER A 136 -8.76 10.07 5.67
CA SER A 136 -10.07 9.46 5.87
C SER A 136 -10.82 10.10 7.04
N ASN A 137 -12.15 10.04 6.99
CA ASN A 137 -13.02 10.46 8.11
C ASN A 137 -12.83 9.63 9.39
N VAL A 138 -12.06 8.54 9.34
CA VAL A 138 -11.73 7.70 10.51
C VAL A 138 -10.30 7.94 11.02
N GLU A 139 -9.52 8.83 10.40
CA GLU A 139 -8.09 9.01 10.70
C GLU A 139 -7.84 9.37 12.16
N GLU A 140 -8.58 10.34 12.69
CA GLU A 140 -8.46 10.78 14.09
C GLU A 140 -8.74 9.62 15.07
N GLY A 141 -9.80 8.85 14.80
CA GLY A 141 -10.17 7.69 15.62
C GLY A 141 -9.11 6.58 15.60
N LEU A 142 -8.54 6.32 14.41
CA LEU A 142 -7.44 5.37 14.26
C LEU A 142 -6.15 5.89 14.89
N LEU A 143 -5.82 7.17 14.77
CA LEU A 143 -4.64 7.75 15.42
C LEU A 143 -4.71 7.62 16.94
N ARG A 144 -5.88 7.91 17.53
CA ARG A 144 -6.13 7.68 18.96
C ARG A 144 -5.94 6.21 19.35
N ARG A 145 -6.41 5.27 18.52
CA ARG A 145 -6.18 3.83 18.72
C ARG A 145 -4.70 3.50 18.71
N ARG A 146 -3.98 3.92 17.67
CA ARG A 146 -2.54 3.67 17.50
C ARG A 146 -1.71 4.27 18.65
N ALA A 147 -2.03 5.48 19.09
CA ALA A 147 -1.39 6.12 20.25
C ALA A 147 -1.66 5.35 21.55
N THR A 148 -2.88 4.85 21.75
CA THR A 148 -3.24 4.07 22.93
C THR A 148 -2.52 2.71 22.94
N GLU A 149 -2.45 2.04 21.79
CA GLU A 149 -1.68 0.79 21.64
C GLU A 149 -0.18 1.03 21.89
N ALA A 150 0.41 2.09 21.32
CA ALA A 150 1.80 2.46 21.58
C ALA A 150 2.05 2.76 23.07
N ARG A 151 1.13 3.46 23.74
CA ARG A 151 1.21 3.74 25.18
C ARG A 151 1.24 2.44 25.98
N THR A 152 0.34 1.51 25.67
CA THR A 152 0.27 0.21 26.34
C THR A 152 1.57 -0.57 26.08
N PHE A 153 2.06 -0.61 24.85
CA PHE A 153 3.32 -1.29 24.52
C PHE A 153 4.49 -0.73 25.35
N LEU A 154 4.62 0.60 25.40
CA LEU A 154 5.69 1.29 26.14
C LEU A 154 5.54 1.12 27.65
N ALA A 155 4.32 1.08 28.19
CA ALA A 155 4.08 0.83 29.61
C ALA A 155 4.63 -0.54 30.04
N GLY A 156 4.54 -1.55 29.18
CA GLY A 156 5.17 -2.86 29.40
C GLY A 156 6.70 -2.81 29.52
N LEU A 157 7.33 -1.78 28.96
CA LEU A 157 8.76 -1.50 29.08
C LEU A 157 9.09 -0.55 30.24
N GLY A 158 8.11 -0.13 31.04
CA GLY A 158 8.27 0.94 32.04
C GLY A 158 8.51 2.32 31.42
N ARG A 159 8.13 2.52 30.15
CA ARG A 159 8.27 3.75 29.39
C ARG A 159 6.91 4.43 29.19
N SER A 160 6.94 5.72 28.88
CA SER A 160 5.75 6.51 28.54
C SER A 160 5.80 6.93 27.07
N LEU A 161 4.65 7.35 26.54
CA LEU A 161 4.59 8.06 25.25
C LEU A 161 5.46 9.33 25.29
N SER A 162 5.75 9.86 24.11
CA SER A 162 6.22 11.23 23.95
C SER A 162 5.31 12.23 24.67
N ALA A 163 5.85 13.41 25.01
CA ALA A 163 5.06 14.48 25.63
C ALA A 163 3.85 14.86 24.76
N ALA A 164 4.05 14.93 23.44
CA ALA A 164 3.00 15.25 22.48
C ALA A 164 1.95 14.13 22.38
N GLY A 165 2.35 12.86 22.44
CA GLY A 165 1.42 11.73 22.46
C GLY A 165 0.61 11.65 23.75
N THR A 166 1.24 11.99 24.88
CA THR A 166 0.58 12.11 26.18
C THR A 166 -0.44 13.25 26.18
N GLU A 167 -0.05 14.43 25.69
CA GLU A 167 -0.96 15.58 25.54
C GLU A 167 -2.15 15.20 24.64
N TYR A 168 -1.88 14.62 23.47
CA TYR A 168 -2.90 14.16 22.54
C TYR A 168 -3.90 13.21 23.19
N LEU A 169 -3.45 12.16 23.87
CA LEU A 169 -4.36 11.22 24.53
C LEU A 169 -5.11 11.81 25.73
N SER A 170 -4.52 12.78 26.43
CA SER A 170 -5.16 13.45 27.57
C SER A 170 -6.28 14.40 27.15
N ALA A 171 -6.11 15.06 26.01
CA ALA A 171 -7.03 16.05 25.50
C ALA A 171 -8.05 15.49 24.51
N ALA A 172 -7.79 14.29 23.96
CA ALA A 172 -8.74 13.50 23.17
C ALA A 172 -9.93 13.03 24.02
N GLN A 173 -10.81 13.95 24.42
CA GLN A 173 -12.20 13.59 24.72
C GLN A 173 -12.84 13.00 23.46
N ARG A 174 -13.87 12.15 23.62
CA ARG A 174 -14.66 11.49 22.55
C ARG A 174 -15.33 12.50 21.61
N THR A 175 -14.57 13.30 20.89
CA THR A 175 -15.05 14.25 19.90
C THR A 175 -15.22 13.47 18.60
N TYR A 176 -16.46 13.13 18.32
CA TYR A 176 -16.87 12.67 17.00
C TYR A 176 -16.77 13.88 16.06
N ILE A 177 -15.61 14.09 15.45
CA ILE A 177 -15.43 15.19 14.49
C ILE A 177 -16.20 14.78 13.22
N GLN A 178 -17.30 15.46 12.91
CA GLN A 178 -18.11 15.22 11.71
C GLN A 178 -17.37 15.57 10.39
N ASN A 179 -16.14 16.09 10.49
CA ASN A 179 -15.33 16.60 9.39
C ASN A 179 -14.08 15.70 9.21
N PRO A 180 -13.70 15.30 7.98
CA PRO A 180 -12.50 14.48 7.70
C PRO A 180 -11.14 15.12 8.04
N GLN A 181 -11.09 16.11 8.93
CA GLN A 181 -9.87 16.82 9.31
C GLN A 181 -9.41 16.42 10.71
N LEU A 182 -8.11 16.16 10.84
CA LEU A 182 -7.45 15.93 12.12
C LEU A 182 -7.58 17.13 13.05
N SER A 183 -7.64 16.88 14.35
CA SER A 183 -7.55 17.92 15.37
C SER A 183 -6.18 18.61 15.38
N ASP A 184 -6.10 19.86 15.83
CA ASP A 184 -4.83 20.57 16.01
C ASP A 184 -3.86 19.79 16.90
N GLN A 185 -4.38 19.08 17.90
CA GLN A 185 -3.60 18.24 18.81
C GLN A 185 -3.07 17.00 18.10
N ALA A 186 -3.88 16.33 17.27
CA ALA A 186 -3.42 15.24 16.42
C ALA A 186 -2.33 15.70 15.45
N LEU A 187 -2.49 16.88 14.83
CA LEU A 187 -1.49 17.46 13.94
C LEU A 187 -0.18 17.76 14.67
N ARG A 188 -0.24 18.35 15.87
CA ARG A 188 0.95 18.59 16.73
C ARG A 188 1.61 17.29 17.13
N TYR A 189 0.82 16.28 17.49
CA TYR A 189 1.33 14.98 17.86
C TYR A 189 2.05 14.30 16.69
N LEU A 190 1.43 14.25 15.52
CA LEU A 190 2.05 13.72 14.30
C LEU A 190 3.28 14.53 13.86
N ALA A 191 3.32 15.83 14.14
CA ALA A 191 4.51 16.65 13.91
C ALA A 191 5.63 16.32 14.91
N ALA A 192 5.31 16.13 16.18
CA ALA A 192 6.29 15.79 17.22
C ALA A 192 6.86 14.38 17.06
N LEU A 193 6.09 13.41 16.55
CA LEU A 193 6.61 12.09 16.19
C LEU A 193 7.61 12.13 15.04
N LYS A 194 7.62 13.22 14.25
CA LYS A 194 8.64 13.46 13.22
C LYS A 194 9.94 13.99 13.82
N GLY A 195 9.99 14.33 15.12
CA GLY A 195 11.22 14.41 15.90
C GLY A 195 11.06 14.99 17.32
N ASN A 196 11.58 14.33 18.39
CA ASN A 196 12.20 14.98 19.59
C ASN A 196 12.68 14.02 20.75
N PRO A 197 13.40 14.45 21.85
CA PRO A 197 13.06 15.55 22.82
C PRO A 197 14.22 16.47 23.30
N ALA A 198 14.12 17.69 23.88
CA ALA A 198 13.17 18.81 24.21
C ALA A 198 14.04 20.00 24.79
N PRO A 199 13.59 21.20 25.31
CA PRO A 199 12.40 22.07 25.09
C PRO A 199 12.74 23.56 24.72
N THR A 200 11.77 24.34 24.21
CA THR A 200 11.38 25.75 24.58
C THR A 200 10.52 26.43 23.48
N VAL A 201 9.58 27.27 23.91
CA VAL A 201 8.56 28.07 23.17
C VAL A 201 8.84 29.58 23.48
N PRO A 202 8.40 30.67 22.76
CA PRO A 202 7.47 30.85 21.60
C PRO A 202 7.84 31.88 20.46
N THR A 203 7.22 31.70 19.26
CA THR A 203 6.60 32.67 18.24
C THR A 203 7.38 33.81 17.51
N PRO A 204 6.85 34.48 16.43
CA PRO A 204 5.87 34.12 15.36
C PRO A 204 6.22 34.54 13.87
N ARG A 205 5.51 33.92 12.89
CA ARG A 205 5.14 34.29 11.48
C ARG A 205 5.96 35.27 10.61
N THR A 206 6.12 34.91 9.32
CA THR A 206 5.62 35.68 8.13
C THR A 206 5.50 34.83 6.86
N THR A 207 4.57 35.21 5.97
CA THR A 207 4.13 34.60 4.70
C THR A 207 5.00 35.02 3.47
N PRO A 208 4.83 34.39 2.27
CA PRO A 208 5.88 34.19 1.25
C PRO A 208 5.77 35.09 0.00
N PRO A 209 6.74 35.07 -0.95
CA PRO A 209 6.57 35.58 -2.31
C PRO A 209 6.58 34.47 -3.41
N PRO A 210 5.88 34.65 -4.56
CA PRO A 210 6.03 33.84 -5.78
C PRO A 210 6.59 34.66 -6.97
N PRO A 211 6.72 34.12 -8.20
CA PRO A 211 7.46 32.94 -8.64
C PRO A 211 8.49 33.27 -9.76
N THR A 212 9.46 32.39 -10.07
CA THR A 212 10.26 32.47 -11.32
C THR A 212 10.64 31.09 -11.83
N THR A 213 10.56 30.93 -13.15
CA THR A 213 10.88 29.77 -13.99
C THR A 213 12.33 29.29 -13.83
N ALA A 214 12.51 28.15 -13.17
CA ALA A 214 13.76 27.41 -13.10
C ALA A 214 13.49 25.93 -13.48
N GLN A 215 14.50 25.24 -14.01
CA GLN A 215 14.45 23.81 -14.33
C GLN A 215 13.79 23.01 -13.18
N PRO A 216 13.02 21.94 -13.48
CA PRO A 216 12.27 21.23 -12.45
C PRO A 216 13.22 20.64 -11.41
N ARG A 217 13.27 21.27 -10.23
CA ARG A 217 14.06 20.81 -9.10
C ARG A 217 13.63 19.41 -8.65
N LEU A 218 14.55 18.65 -8.04
CA LEU A 218 14.23 17.39 -7.38
C LEU A 218 13.21 17.66 -6.28
N LEU A 219 12.12 16.89 -6.20
CA LEU A 219 11.18 16.99 -5.08
C LEU A 219 11.31 15.75 -4.19
N TYR A 220 11.47 15.96 -2.89
CA TYR A 220 11.63 14.91 -1.92
C TYR A 220 11.13 15.40 -0.57
N LEU A 221 10.99 14.48 0.38
CA LEU A 221 10.66 14.86 1.75
C LEU A 221 11.87 15.56 2.37
N ASP A 222 11.76 16.87 2.55
CA ASP A 222 12.80 17.73 3.14
C ASP A 222 12.30 18.41 4.44
N THR A 223 13.19 19.04 5.20
CA THR A 223 12.85 19.78 6.44
C THR A 223 13.39 21.21 6.37
N PRO A 224 12.53 22.23 6.17
CA PRO A 224 11.07 22.17 6.04
C PRO A 224 10.59 21.49 4.75
N PRO A 225 9.36 20.93 4.71
CA PRO A 225 8.83 20.27 3.52
C PRO A 225 8.86 21.17 2.29
N MET A 226 9.25 20.60 1.16
CA MET A 226 9.25 21.34 -0.11
C MET A 226 7.82 21.76 -0.45
N THR A 227 7.60 23.03 -0.78
CA THR A 227 6.29 23.54 -1.19
C THR A 227 6.36 24.21 -2.55
N GLY A 228 5.24 24.23 -3.28
CA GLY A 228 5.15 24.94 -4.55
C GLY A 228 4.18 24.34 -5.55
N GLU A 229 4.02 25.04 -6.67
CA GLU A 229 3.18 24.61 -7.78
C GLU A 229 3.69 23.32 -8.45
N ASP A 230 5.00 23.11 -8.42
CA ASP A 230 5.66 21.89 -8.89
C ASP A 230 5.33 20.66 -8.02
N VAL A 231 5.16 20.86 -6.71
CA VAL A 231 4.67 19.84 -5.78
C VAL A 231 3.18 19.57 -6.03
N ARG A 232 2.38 20.62 -6.21
CA ARG A 232 0.94 20.51 -6.51
C ARG A 232 0.70 19.68 -7.77
N ALA A 233 1.44 19.96 -8.85
CA ALA A 233 1.36 19.21 -10.10
C ALA A 233 1.67 17.71 -9.93
N ILE A 234 2.64 17.37 -9.07
CA ILE A 234 2.97 15.97 -8.76
C ILE A 234 1.90 15.30 -7.90
N GLN A 235 1.34 16.01 -6.91
CA GLN A 235 0.24 15.49 -6.12
C GLN A 235 -1.00 15.25 -6.97
N GLU A 236 -1.30 16.14 -7.92
CA GLU A 236 -2.38 15.92 -8.89
C GLU A 236 -2.12 14.68 -9.77
N ALA A 237 -0.88 14.51 -10.25
CA ALA A 237 -0.48 13.32 -10.99
C ALA A 237 -0.65 12.04 -10.15
N LEU A 238 -0.18 12.04 -8.90
CA LEU A 238 -0.34 10.93 -7.96
C LEU A 238 -1.82 10.64 -7.68
N ALA A 239 -2.63 11.67 -7.43
CA ALA A 239 -4.07 11.54 -7.21
C ALA A 239 -4.77 10.89 -8.41
N ARG A 240 -4.41 11.26 -9.65
CA ARG A 240 -4.94 10.64 -10.88
C ARG A 240 -4.56 9.17 -11.02
N THR A 241 -3.47 8.72 -10.40
CA THR A 241 -3.08 7.29 -10.35
C THR A 241 -3.78 6.50 -9.24
N GLY A 242 -4.73 7.11 -8.52
CA GLY A 242 -5.41 6.49 -7.39
C GLY A 242 -4.58 6.45 -6.10
N ALA A 243 -3.40 7.10 -6.09
CA ALA A 243 -2.67 7.33 -4.85
C ALA A 243 -3.43 8.41 -4.08
N GLY A 244 -4.10 8.03 -2.99
CA GLY A 244 -4.87 8.96 -2.15
C GLY A 244 -4.00 10.03 -1.49
N VAL A 245 -3.63 11.06 -2.27
CA VAL A 245 -2.79 12.18 -1.90
C VAL A 245 -3.63 13.45 -1.95
N VAL A 246 -3.50 14.29 -0.94
CA VAL A 246 -4.10 15.63 -0.92
C VAL A 246 -3.27 16.55 -1.81
N VAL A 247 -3.94 17.29 -2.69
CA VAL A 247 -3.31 18.28 -3.59
C VAL A 247 -3.26 19.62 -2.85
N ASP A 248 -2.27 19.79 -1.99
CA ASP A 248 -2.08 20.98 -1.14
C ASP A 248 -0.81 21.80 -1.50
N GLY A 249 -0.01 21.33 -2.45
CA GLY A 249 1.25 21.94 -2.84
C GLY A 249 2.39 21.74 -1.84
N VAL A 250 2.28 20.78 -0.90
CA VAL A 250 3.27 20.48 0.14
C VAL A 250 3.80 19.05 0.04
N PHE A 251 5.11 18.88 -0.15
CA PHE A 251 5.75 17.58 -0.32
C PHE A 251 5.99 16.94 1.05
N GLY A 252 4.88 16.55 1.68
CA GLY A 252 4.88 15.92 2.99
C GLY A 252 5.09 14.40 2.91
N PRO A 253 5.15 13.72 4.07
CA PRO A 253 5.33 12.27 4.12
C PRO A 253 4.27 11.46 3.36
N ALA A 254 3.05 11.99 3.20
CA ALA A 254 2.02 11.37 2.38
C ALA A 254 2.36 11.42 0.88
N THR A 255 2.87 12.57 0.40
CA THR A 255 3.36 12.71 -0.96
C THR A 255 4.60 11.85 -1.19
N ALA A 256 5.54 11.80 -0.25
CA ALA A 256 6.71 10.92 -0.32
C ALA A 256 6.34 9.43 -0.38
N LEU A 257 5.43 8.98 0.49
CA LEU A 257 4.93 7.60 0.46
C LEU A 257 4.20 7.27 -0.84
N ALA A 258 3.43 8.21 -1.38
CA ALA A 258 2.78 8.04 -2.66
C ALA A 258 3.77 7.99 -3.83
N VAL A 259 4.84 8.78 -3.77
CA VAL A 259 5.97 8.71 -4.70
C VAL A 259 6.68 7.38 -4.59
N GLU A 260 6.99 6.88 -3.39
CA GLU A 260 7.60 5.56 -3.19
C GLU A 260 6.72 4.42 -3.71
N ARG A 261 5.41 4.47 -3.44
CA ARG A 261 4.43 3.51 -3.99
C ARG A 261 4.42 3.58 -5.51
N PHE A 262 4.36 4.78 -6.08
CA PHE A 262 4.41 5.00 -7.50
C PHE A 262 5.71 4.47 -8.11
N GLN A 263 6.86 4.75 -7.50
CA GLN A 263 8.15 4.24 -7.93
C GLN A 263 8.18 2.71 -7.90
N ARG A 264 7.68 2.11 -6.81
CA ARG A 264 7.62 0.65 -6.64
C ARG A 264 6.77 -0.03 -7.71
N VAL A 265 5.59 0.51 -8.04
CA VAL A 265 4.72 -0.08 -9.06
C VAL A 265 5.21 0.19 -10.49
N ASN A 266 6.09 1.17 -10.71
CA ASN A 266 6.63 1.51 -12.03
C ASN A 266 8.10 1.06 -12.21
N ASP A 267 8.59 0.18 -11.32
CA ASP A 267 9.94 -0.38 -11.36
C ASP A 267 11.05 0.70 -11.41
N LEU A 268 10.83 1.79 -10.66
CA LEU A 268 11.81 2.84 -10.40
C LEU A 268 12.55 2.57 -9.07
N PRO A 269 13.75 3.15 -8.88
CA PRO A 269 14.37 3.23 -7.55
C PRO A 269 13.37 3.80 -6.54
N VAL A 270 13.11 3.06 -5.46
CA VAL A 270 12.16 3.45 -4.41
C VAL A 270 12.91 4.29 -3.37
N ASP A 271 13.22 5.53 -3.76
CA ASP A 271 13.99 6.48 -2.95
C ASP A 271 13.11 7.65 -2.43
N GLY A 272 11.84 7.71 -2.81
CA GLY A 272 10.92 8.77 -2.42
C GLY A 272 11.22 10.13 -3.09
N VAL A 273 12.17 10.15 -4.05
CA VAL A 273 12.60 11.34 -4.78
C VAL A 273 11.93 11.41 -6.15
N VAL A 274 11.28 12.53 -6.41
CA VAL A 274 10.77 12.89 -7.74
C VAL A 274 11.90 13.50 -8.56
N GLY A 275 12.77 12.62 -9.03
CA GLY A 275 13.75 12.90 -10.07
C GLY A 275 13.14 12.95 -11.47
N GLU A 276 13.96 13.23 -12.48
CA GLU A 276 13.53 13.34 -13.88
C GLU A 276 12.71 12.12 -14.34
N LYS A 277 13.19 10.90 -14.04
CA LYS A 277 12.50 9.65 -14.40
C LYS A 277 11.14 9.53 -13.72
N THR A 278 11.09 9.71 -12.40
CA THR A 278 9.86 9.66 -11.60
C THR A 278 8.86 10.72 -12.06
N ARG A 279 9.32 11.96 -12.30
CA ARG A 279 8.52 13.07 -12.82
C ARG A 279 7.94 12.76 -14.19
N SER A 280 8.77 12.27 -15.11
CA SER A 280 8.35 11.94 -16.48
C SER A 280 7.25 10.89 -16.51
N LEU A 281 7.31 9.88 -15.64
CA LEU A 281 6.29 8.84 -15.51
C LEU A 281 5.03 9.33 -14.79
N LEU A 282 5.17 10.16 -13.74
CA LEU A 282 4.03 10.75 -13.02
C LEU A 282 3.19 11.66 -13.91
N LEU A 283 3.86 12.44 -14.77
CA LEU A 283 3.19 13.35 -15.68
C LEU A 283 2.55 12.64 -16.88
N GLN A 284 2.75 11.32 -17.05
CA GLN A 284 1.94 10.56 -18.00
C GLN A 284 0.50 10.50 -17.50
N ARG A 285 -0.43 11.01 -18.29
CA ARG A 285 -1.88 10.96 -18.02
C ARG A 285 -2.32 9.48 -17.93
N PRO A 286 -2.66 8.94 -16.74
CA PRO A 286 -3.20 7.59 -16.64
C PRO A 286 -4.58 7.58 -17.29
N LEU A 287 -4.85 6.58 -18.13
CA LEU A 287 -6.12 6.48 -18.84
C LEU A 287 -7.02 5.44 -18.16
N PHE A 288 -8.24 5.82 -17.80
CA PHE A 288 -9.21 4.96 -17.11
C PHE A 288 -10.65 5.42 -17.39
N LEU A 289 -11.61 4.58 -17.00
CA LEU A 289 -13.02 4.90 -17.21
C LEU A 289 -13.49 5.97 -16.21
N THR A 290 -13.91 7.11 -16.73
CA THR A 290 -14.49 8.23 -15.97
C THR A 290 -15.91 8.55 -16.46
N SER A 291 -16.63 9.40 -15.73
CA SER A 291 -17.90 9.99 -16.18
C SER A 291 -17.79 11.52 -16.12
N PRO A 292 -17.69 12.23 -17.27
CA PRO A 292 -17.70 11.71 -18.63
C PRO A 292 -16.42 10.91 -19.00
N PRO A 293 -16.47 10.01 -20.00
CA PRO A 293 -15.31 9.21 -20.41
C PRO A 293 -14.11 10.05 -20.85
N MET A 294 -12.90 9.58 -20.55
CA MET A 294 -11.67 10.22 -21.04
C MET A 294 -11.60 10.09 -22.57
N THR A 295 -11.22 11.17 -23.25
CA THR A 295 -11.01 11.15 -24.70
C THR A 295 -9.63 11.69 -25.08
N GLY A 296 -9.16 11.40 -26.30
CA GLY A 296 -7.96 11.99 -26.89
C GLY A 296 -7.09 11.02 -27.70
N ALA A 297 -6.05 11.57 -28.33
CA ALA A 297 -5.09 10.81 -29.15
C ALA A 297 -4.27 9.78 -28.34
N ASP A 298 -4.10 10.01 -27.04
CA ASP A 298 -3.50 9.05 -26.11
C ASP A 298 -4.39 7.83 -25.87
N VAL A 299 -5.71 8.03 -25.81
CA VAL A 299 -6.68 6.93 -25.79
C VAL A 299 -6.64 6.13 -27.09
N GLU A 300 -6.58 6.80 -28.25
CA GLU A 300 -6.41 6.11 -29.54
C GLU A 300 -5.10 5.30 -29.57
N THR A 301 -4.01 5.88 -29.07
CA THR A 301 -2.70 5.22 -29.03
C THR A 301 -2.74 3.97 -28.14
N LEU A 302 -3.40 4.06 -26.97
CA LEU A 302 -3.64 2.91 -26.10
C LEU A 302 -4.47 1.84 -26.82
N GLN A 303 -5.59 2.23 -27.45
CA GLN A 303 -6.47 1.30 -28.17
C GLN A 303 -5.72 0.59 -29.31
N ARG A 304 -4.90 1.31 -30.09
CA ARG A 304 -4.04 0.72 -31.12
C ARG A 304 -3.00 -0.23 -30.54
N SER A 305 -2.39 0.13 -29.40
CA SER A 305 -1.41 -0.73 -28.72
C SER A 305 -2.06 -2.02 -28.23
N LEU A 306 -3.29 -1.95 -27.71
CA LEU A 306 -4.08 -3.13 -27.33
C LEU A 306 -4.41 -4.01 -28.54
N GLN A 307 -4.84 -3.42 -29.66
CA GLN A 307 -5.07 -4.15 -30.92
C GLN A 307 -3.81 -4.83 -31.44
N ALA A 308 -2.65 -4.16 -31.38
CA ALA A 308 -1.36 -4.73 -31.79
C ALA A 308 -0.96 -5.95 -30.94
N ARG A 309 -1.55 -6.10 -29.73
CA ARG A 309 -1.41 -7.27 -28.86
C ARG A 309 -2.51 -8.32 -29.08
N GLY A 310 -3.33 -8.17 -30.12
CA GLY A 310 -4.42 -9.07 -30.44
C GLY A 310 -5.66 -8.89 -29.56
N ILE A 311 -5.74 -7.80 -28.77
CA ILE A 311 -6.89 -7.52 -27.91
C ILE A 311 -7.89 -6.68 -28.70
N SER A 312 -9.09 -7.21 -28.89
CA SER A 312 -10.17 -6.51 -29.60
C SER A 312 -10.67 -5.31 -28.80
N VAL A 313 -10.58 -4.11 -29.39
CA VAL A 313 -11.10 -2.85 -28.86
C VAL A 313 -11.38 -1.90 -30.02
N ALA A 314 -12.40 -1.06 -29.92
CA ALA A 314 -12.62 0.03 -30.87
C ALA A 314 -11.51 1.09 -30.72
N VAL A 315 -11.08 1.68 -31.84
CA VAL A 315 -10.14 2.81 -31.85
C VAL A 315 -10.93 4.07 -32.18
N ASP A 316 -11.66 4.56 -31.20
CA ASP A 316 -12.56 5.73 -31.30
C ASP A 316 -12.05 6.93 -30.50
N GLY A 317 -10.91 6.78 -29.82
CA GLY A 317 -10.34 7.82 -28.96
C GLY A 317 -11.15 8.06 -27.69
N VAL A 318 -12.04 7.14 -27.30
CA VAL A 318 -12.88 7.23 -26.11
C VAL A 318 -12.58 6.07 -25.14
N PHE A 319 -12.24 6.40 -23.91
CA PHE A 319 -12.01 5.42 -22.85
C PHE A 319 -13.35 5.00 -22.24
N GLY A 320 -14.14 4.27 -23.02
CA GLY A 320 -15.40 3.68 -22.59
C GLY A 320 -15.23 2.33 -21.88
N PRO A 321 -16.34 1.67 -21.49
CA PRO A 321 -16.32 0.36 -20.85
C PRO A 321 -15.58 -0.71 -21.67
N GLY A 322 -15.65 -0.66 -23.01
CA GLY A 322 -14.89 -1.55 -23.89
C GLY A 322 -13.37 -1.38 -23.77
N THR A 323 -12.89 -0.13 -23.71
CA THR A 323 -11.47 0.18 -23.51
C THR A 323 -11.00 -0.26 -22.13
N LYS A 324 -11.81 -0.07 -21.07
CA LYS A 324 -11.51 -0.60 -19.73
C LYS A 324 -11.36 -2.13 -19.74
N ALA A 325 -12.32 -2.85 -20.35
CA ALA A 325 -12.27 -4.31 -20.44
C ALA A 325 -11.05 -4.81 -21.23
N ALA A 326 -10.65 -4.09 -22.29
CA ALA A 326 -9.45 -4.39 -23.06
C ALA A 326 -8.17 -4.19 -22.22
N VAL A 327 -8.10 -3.12 -21.42
CA VAL A 327 -7.00 -2.90 -20.47
C VAL A 327 -6.95 -4.00 -19.41
N GLU A 328 -8.09 -4.37 -18.81
CA GLU A 328 -8.13 -5.48 -17.83
C GLU A 328 -7.71 -6.82 -18.44
N THR A 329 -8.08 -7.05 -19.72
CA THR A 329 -7.65 -8.23 -20.48
C THR A 329 -6.13 -8.24 -20.64
N PHE A 330 -5.55 -7.11 -21.02
CA PHE A 330 -4.10 -6.96 -21.11
C PHE A 330 -3.42 -7.18 -19.75
N GLN A 331 -3.92 -6.57 -18.68
CA GLN A 331 -3.37 -6.68 -17.34
C GLN A 331 -3.37 -8.13 -16.85
N ARG A 332 -4.47 -8.86 -17.07
CA ARG A 332 -4.58 -10.29 -16.77
C ARG A 332 -3.59 -11.13 -17.57
N TRP A 333 -3.46 -10.83 -18.87
CA TRP A 333 -2.48 -11.48 -19.73
C TRP A 333 -1.06 -11.18 -19.29
N ALA A 334 -0.74 -9.94 -18.89
CA ALA A 334 0.58 -9.53 -18.43
C ALA A 334 0.91 -9.99 -16.99
N GLY A 335 -0.09 -10.43 -16.22
CA GLY A 335 0.10 -10.87 -14.84
C GLY A 335 0.35 -9.72 -13.85
N ILE A 336 -0.22 -8.55 -14.13
CA ILE A 336 -0.18 -7.37 -13.24
C ILE A 336 -1.56 -7.15 -12.59
N PHE A 337 -1.64 -6.21 -11.64
CA PHE A 337 -2.91 -5.88 -10.96
C PHE A 337 -3.99 -5.47 -11.97
N ILE A 338 -5.20 -5.98 -11.79
CA ILE A 338 -6.31 -5.82 -12.73
C ILE A 338 -7.24 -4.74 -12.18
N ASP A 339 -6.92 -3.48 -12.47
CA ASP A 339 -7.71 -2.30 -12.06
C ASP A 339 -8.42 -1.61 -13.22
N GLY A 340 -8.11 -2.00 -14.47
CA GLY A 340 -8.63 -1.35 -15.67
C GLY A 340 -8.06 0.05 -15.93
N ILE A 341 -6.95 0.40 -15.25
CA ILE A 341 -6.24 1.67 -15.39
C ILE A 341 -5.00 1.44 -16.27
N ALA A 342 -4.93 2.15 -17.39
CA ALA A 342 -3.73 2.24 -18.20
C ALA A 342 -2.78 3.30 -17.63
N GLY A 343 -2.15 2.95 -16.50
CA GLY A 343 -1.06 3.70 -15.89
C GLY A 343 0.31 3.37 -16.51
N PRO A 344 1.40 3.98 -16.03
CA PRO A 344 2.69 3.90 -16.72
C PRO A 344 3.25 2.47 -16.79
N ARG A 345 3.04 1.61 -15.77
CA ARG A 345 3.37 0.18 -15.85
C ARG A 345 2.62 -0.53 -16.99
N THR A 346 1.31 -0.29 -17.11
CA THR A 346 0.47 -0.86 -18.18
C THR A 346 0.96 -0.39 -19.55
N ILE A 347 1.19 0.92 -19.72
CA ILE A 347 1.68 1.52 -20.97
C ILE A 347 3.08 1.01 -21.34
N LYS A 348 3.99 0.93 -20.38
CA LYS A 348 5.34 0.38 -20.57
C LYS A 348 5.27 -1.05 -21.10
N LEU A 349 4.51 -1.93 -20.44
CA LEU A 349 4.36 -3.31 -20.88
C LEU A 349 3.63 -3.43 -22.23
N LEU A 350 2.76 -2.49 -22.60
CA LEU A 350 2.14 -2.38 -23.93
C LEU A 350 3.13 -1.94 -25.01
N SER A 351 4.19 -1.22 -24.65
CA SER A 351 5.23 -0.77 -25.58
C SER A 351 6.32 -1.80 -25.86
N ILE A 352 6.51 -2.80 -24.98
CA ILE A 352 7.56 -3.82 -25.15
C ILE A 352 7.33 -4.64 -26.43
N ARG A 353 8.31 -4.71 -27.31
CA ARG A 353 8.22 -5.58 -28.50
C ARG A 353 8.18 -7.04 -28.07
N THR A 354 7.21 -7.82 -28.56
CA THR A 354 7.20 -9.27 -28.36
C THR A 354 8.39 -9.89 -29.09
N LEU A 355 9.33 -10.48 -28.36
CA LEU A 355 10.51 -11.12 -28.95
C LEU A 355 10.29 -12.63 -29.07
N ARG A 356 10.62 -13.17 -30.23
CA ARG A 356 10.52 -14.61 -30.54
C ARG A 356 11.51 -14.96 -31.65
N LEU A 357 11.74 -16.25 -31.84
CA LEU A 357 12.54 -16.73 -32.96
C LEU A 357 11.82 -16.42 -34.28
N THR A 358 12.50 -15.73 -35.20
CA THR A 358 12.00 -15.37 -36.54
C THR A 358 13.08 -15.57 -37.60
N THR A 359 12.69 -15.55 -38.87
CA THR A 359 13.62 -15.50 -40.02
C THR A 359 13.31 -14.27 -40.87
N PRO A 360 14.23 -13.30 -41.03
CA PRO A 360 15.52 -13.19 -40.33
C PRO A 360 15.34 -13.04 -38.81
N HIS A 361 16.38 -13.39 -38.05
CA HIS A 361 16.37 -13.28 -36.59
C HIS A 361 16.13 -11.83 -36.15
N LEU A 362 15.33 -11.65 -35.09
CA LEU A 362 15.19 -10.35 -34.46
C LEU A 362 16.54 -9.90 -33.90
N GLN A 363 16.84 -8.62 -34.08
CA GLN A 363 18.05 -8.00 -33.54
C GLN A 363 17.67 -6.69 -32.85
N GLY A 364 18.50 -6.25 -31.91
CA GLY A 364 18.33 -4.97 -31.23
C GLY A 364 18.86 -4.93 -29.80
N GLU A 365 18.82 -3.73 -29.22
CA GLU A 365 19.20 -3.54 -27.81
C GLU A 365 18.20 -4.22 -26.87
N ASP A 366 16.92 -4.32 -27.24
CA ASP A 366 15.91 -5.05 -26.47
C ASP A 366 16.23 -6.55 -26.34
N VAL A 367 16.73 -7.18 -27.43
CA VAL A 367 17.24 -8.55 -27.40
C VAL A 367 18.46 -8.65 -26.48
N ARG A 368 19.39 -7.70 -26.57
CA ARG A 368 20.60 -7.67 -25.73
C ARG A 368 20.27 -7.51 -24.25
N LEU A 369 19.28 -6.68 -23.91
CA LEU A 369 18.79 -6.51 -22.54
C LEU A 369 18.20 -7.80 -22.00
N VAL A 370 17.37 -8.50 -22.78
CA VAL A 370 16.84 -9.82 -22.40
C VAL A 370 17.96 -10.83 -22.18
N GLN A 371 18.93 -10.92 -23.09
CA GLN A 371 20.08 -11.82 -22.94
C GLN A 371 20.86 -11.52 -21.66
N LYS A 372 21.11 -10.25 -21.33
CA LYS A 372 21.73 -9.85 -20.05
C LYS A 372 20.89 -10.28 -18.84
N ALA A 373 19.58 -10.09 -18.88
CA ALA A 373 18.68 -10.49 -17.79
C ALA A 373 18.67 -12.02 -17.60
N LEU A 374 18.72 -12.80 -18.68
CA LEU A 374 18.84 -14.25 -18.62
C LEU A 374 20.17 -14.70 -17.99
N VAL A 375 21.28 -14.05 -18.34
CA VAL A 375 22.59 -14.28 -17.69
C VAL A 375 22.53 -13.98 -16.20
N GLN A 376 21.92 -12.86 -15.80
CA GLN A 376 21.72 -12.51 -14.39
C GLN A 376 20.82 -13.51 -13.64
N ALA A 377 19.86 -14.13 -14.33
CA ALA A 377 19.04 -15.22 -13.81
C ALA A 377 19.78 -16.57 -13.72
N GLY A 378 21.06 -16.61 -14.10
CA GLY A 378 21.93 -17.79 -14.03
C GLY A 378 21.81 -18.72 -15.25
N LEU A 379 21.34 -18.22 -16.40
CA LEU A 379 21.24 -18.99 -17.64
C LEU A 379 22.41 -18.68 -18.57
N SER A 380 22.91 -19.69 -19.26
CA SER A 380 23.98 -19.54 -20.25
C SER A 380 23.42 -19.13 -21.60
N VAL A 381 23.68 -17.91 -22.04
CA VAL A 381 23.31 -17.38 -23.37
C VAL A 381 24.34 -16.34 -23.81
N GLY A 382 24.64 -16.29 -25.11
CA GLY A 382 25.47 -15.22 -25.69
C GLY A 382 24.74 -13.88 -25.67
N VAL A 383 25.46 -12.79 -25.37
CA VAL A 383 24.91 -11.43 -25.33
C VAL A 383 25.35 -10.67 -26.59
N ASP A 384 24.82 -11.08 -27.74
CA ASP A 384 25.14 -10.52 -29.05
C ASP A 384 24.08 -9.52 -29.57
N GLY A 385 22.89 -9.51 -28.96
CA GLY A 385 21.74 -8.74 -29.42
C GLY A 385 20.99 -9.40 -30.58
N VAL A 386 21.18 -10.70 -30.80
CA VAL A 386 20.50 -11.50 -31.84
C VAL A 386 19.62 -12.57 -31.20
N PHE A 387 18.34 -12.58 -31.56
CA PHE A 387 17.37 -13.56 -31.08
C PHE A 387 17.47 -14.83 -31.93
N GLY A 388 18.53 -15.62 -31.69
CA GLY A 388 18.74 -16.93 -32.30
C GLY A 388 18.20 -18.10 -31.45
N PRO A 389 18.37 -19.36 -31.91
CA PRO A 389 17.90 -20.55 -31.21
C PRO A 389 18.44 -20.68 -29.77
N GLY A 390 19.67 -20.24 -29.52
CA GLY A 390 20.24 -20.23 -28.16
C GLY A 390 19.49 -19.30 -27.20
N THR A 391 19.09 -18.11 -27.68
CA THR A 391 18.28 -17.15 -26.91
C THR A 391 16.89 -17.72 -26.64
N GLU A 392 16.24 -18.32 -27.64
CA GLU A 392 14.93 -18.98 -27.47
C GLU A 392 15.01 -20.11 -26.43
N TRP A 393 16.03 -20.96 -26.51
CA TRP A 393 16.22 -22.06 -25.55
C TRP A 393 16.42 -21.55 -24.12
N ALA A 394 17.24 -20.52 -23.93
CA ALA A 394 17.43 -19.88 -22.63
C ALA A 394 16.11 -19.31 -22.08
N ILE A 395 15.28 -18.71 -22.93
CA ILE A 395 13.96 -18.21 -22.53
C ILE A 395 13.03 -19.35 -22.12
N LYS A 396 13.00 -20.47 -22.85
CA LYS A 396 12.19 -21.64 -22.46
C LYS A 396 12.61 -22.17 -21.08
N GLN A 397 13.92 -22.27 -20.83
CA GLN A 397 14.45 -22.66 -19.51
C GLN A 397 14.03 -21.68 -18.40
N PHE A 398 14.17 -20.37 -18.67
CA PHE A 398 13.71 -19.33 -17.75
C PHE A 398 12.23 -19.47 -17.43
N GLN A 399 11.40 -19.62 -18.46
CA GLN A 399 9.95 -19.77 -18.32
C GLN A 399 9.59 -21.00 -17.49
N THR A 400 10.23 -22.15 -17.74
CA THR A 400 10.05 -23.36 -16.92
C THR A 400 10.40 -23.10 -15.45
N ARG A 401 11.55 -22.47 -15.16
CA ARG A 401 11.99 -22.16 -13.79
C ARG A 401 11.04 -21.22 -13.04
N HIS A 402 10.33 -20.35 -13.77
CA HIS A 402 9.41 -19.37 -13.20
C HIS A 402 7.93 -19.74 -13.35
N HIS A 403 7.63 -21.00 -13.66
CA HIS A 403 6.27 -21.53 -13.82
C HIS A 403 5.44 -20.76 -14.87
N LEU A 404 6.10 -20.31 -15.94
CA LEU A 404 5.47 -19.75 -17.13
C LEU A 404 5.31 -20.84 -18.20
N ILE A 405 4.50 -20.55 -19.24
CA ILE A 405 4.44 -21.39 -20.43
C ILE A 405 5.80 -21.31 -21.14
N PRO A 406 6.50 -22.43 -21.40
CA PRO A 406 7.83 -22.44 -22.02
C PRO A 406 7.73 -22.35 -23.55
N ASP A 407 7.12 -21.27 -24.04
CA ASP A 407 6.90 -21.02 -25.48
C ASP A 407 8.11 -20.39 -26.19
N GLY A 408 9.12 -19.94 -25.45
CA GLY A 408 10.29 -19.26 -26.01
C GLY A 408 10.04 -17.82 -26.42
N ILE A 409 8.89 -17.25 -26.03
CA ILE A 409 8.46 -15.90 -26.39
C ILE A 409 8.64 -14.95 -25.20
N VAL A 410 9.30 -13.82 -25.44
CA VAL A 410 9.31 -12.69 -24.50
C VAL A 410 8.06 -11.84 -24.73
N GLY A 411 6.94 -12.30 -24.19
CA GLY A 411 5.75 -11.48 -23.98
C GLY A 411 5.79 -10.75 -22.63
N PRO A 412 4.76 -9.97 -22.28
CA PRO A 412 4.73 -9.18 -21.04
C PRO A 412 4.92 -9.98 -19.76
N ARG A 413 4.40 -11.21 -19.66
CA ARG A 413 4.65 -12.08 -18.48
C ARG A 413 6.12 -12.44 -18.32
N THR A 414 6.76 -12.83 -19.42
CA THR A 414 8.19 -13.14 -19.44
C THR A 414 8.99 -11.87 -19.11
N ALA A 415 8.62 -10.73 -19.69
CA ALA A 415 9.27 -9.44 -19.45
C ALA A 415 9.19 -9.02 -17.97
N VAL A 416 8.01 -9.10 -17.35
CA VAL A 416 7.81 -8.82 -15.92
C VAL A 416 8.68 -9.72 -15.04
N LYS A 417 8.77 -11.02 -15.36
CA LYS A 417 9.63 -11.95 -14.58
C LYS A 417 11.11 -11.69 -14.76
N LEU A 418 11.53 -11.17 -15.91
CA LEU A 418 12.91 -10.73 -16.17
C LEU A 418 13.23 -9.36 -15.55
N GLY A 419 12.25 -8.66 -14.97
CA GLY A 419 12.43 -7.37 -14.32
C GLY A 419 12.25 -6.15 -15.23
N PHE A 420 11.55 -6.30 -16.36
CA PHE A 420 11.25 -5.22 -17.29
C PHE A 420 9.90 -4.54 -17.04
#